data_AF-A0A0J1CXD4-F1
#
_entry.id   AF-A0A0J1CXD4-F1
#
_cell.length_a   1.000
_cell.length_b   1.000
_cell.length_c   1.000
_cell.angle_alpha   90.00
_cell.angle_beta   90.00
_cell.angle_gamma   90.00
#
_symmetry.space_group_name_H-M   'P 1'
#
loop_
_entity.id
_entity.type
_entity.pdbx_description
1 polymer ?
#
loop_
_entity_poly.entity_id
_entity_poly.type
_entity_poly.pdbx_seq_one_letter_code
_entity_poly.pdbx_strand_id
1 'polypeptide(L)'
;SVDSQRRVATLCVRAGVKAMVLPALTVLTQGQAFLSRVRQIDLEDLLGREPVKIDMPHVEALLHGRVVMVTGAGGSIGSELCRQILRFSPAQLVAYDLSEYAMYLLIEELHERFPDLSVIPVIGDAKDSLLLDQTMSRFAPHIVFHAAAYKHVPLMEEQNAWAAVRNNVLGTLRVARAAIRHQVSHFVLISTDK
;
A
#
# COMPACT_ATOMS: atom_id res chain seq x y z
N SER A 1 -16.92 -16.67 -18.59
CA SER A 1 -17.32 -15.62 -17.64
C SER A 1 -16.27 -15.50 -16.54
N VAL A 2 -16.26 -14.40 -15.80
CA VAL A 2 -15.34 -14.16 -14.67
C VAL A 2 -15.43 -15.29 -13.62
N ASP A 3 -16.63 -15.80 -13.35
CA ASP A 3 -16.83 -16.92 -12.41
C ASP A 3 -16.17 -18.22 -12.89
N SER A 4 -16.20 -18.50 -14.19
CA SER A 4 -15.46 -19.64 -14.75
C SER A 4 -13.95 -19.46 -14.62
N GLN A 5 -13.44 -18.25 -14.85
CA GLN A 5 -12.01 -17.95 -14.69
C GLN A 5 -11.56 -18.09 -13.23
N ARG A 6 -12.33 -17.57 -12.27
CA ARG A 6 -12.09 -17.77 -10.82
C ARG A 6 -12.05 -19.25 -10.45
N ARG A 7 -13.03 -20.03 -10.94
CA ARG A 7 -13.11 -21.46 -10.65
C ARG A 7 -11.88 -22.21 -11.18
N VAL A 8 -11.48 -21.94 -12.41
CA VAL A 8 -10.31 -22.58 -13.05
C VAL A 8 -9.01 -22.16 -12.35
N ALA A 9 -8.83 -20.86 -12.06
CA ALA A 9 -7.64 -20.38 -11.33
C ALA A 9 -7.50 -21.04 -9.96
N THR A 10 -8.61 -21.19 -9.23
CA THR A 10 -8.63 -21.86 -7.91
C THR A 10 -8.21 -23.34 -8.02
N LEU A 11 -8.66 -24.05 -9.05
CA LEU A 11 -8.27 -25.44 -9.30
C LEU A 11 -6.79 -25.55 -9.65
N CYS A 12 -6.26 -24.63 -10.47
CA CYS A 12 -4.83 -24.58 -10.81
C CYS A 12 -3.96 -24.39 -9.56
N VAL A 13 -4.33 -23.45 -8.68
CA VAL A 13 -3.61 -23.22 -7.41
C VAL A 13 -3.62 -24.47 -6.53
N ARG A 14 -4.77 -25.14 -6.38
CA ARG A 14 -4.89 -26.39 -5.61
C ARG A 14 -4.05 -27.53 -6.18
N ALA A 15 -3.88 -27.57 -7.49
CA ALA A 15 -3.08 -28.57 -8.18
C ALA A 15 -1.58 -28.20 -8.30
N GLY A 16 -1.16 -27.06 -7.76
CA GLY A 16 0.24 -26.60 -7.83
C GLY A 16 0.68 -26.16 -9.23
N VAL A 17 -0.25 -25.83 -10.14
CA VAL A 17 0.05 -25.41 -11.51
C VAL A 17 -0.29 -23.95 -11.74
N LYS A 18 0.47 -23.28 -12.62
CA LYS A 18 0.28 -21.85 -12.94
C LYS A 18 -0.90 -21.68 -13.89
N ALA A 19 -1.85 -20.81 -13.53
CA ALA A 19 -2.94 -20.41 -14.41
C ALA A 19 -2.46 -19.30 -15.36
N MET A 20 -2.70 -19.47 -16.66
CA MET A 20 -2.32 -18.52 -17.72
C MET A 20 -3.57 -18.04 -18.46
N VAL A 21 -3.56 -16.78 -18.90
CA VAL A 21 -4.61 -16.20 -19.75
C VAL A 21 -4.17 -16.21 -21.20
N LEU A 22 -5.04 -16.72 -22.07
CA LEU A 22 -4.88 -16.67 -23.52
C LEU A 22 -5.75 -15.54 -24.10
N PRO A 23 -5.22 -14.72 -25.02
CA PRO A 23 -6.00 -13.72 -25.72
C PRO A 23 -7.09 -14.37 -26.60
N ALA A 24 -8.18 -13.64 -26.85
CA ALA A 24 -9.28 -14.12 -27.68
C ALA A 24 -8.80 -14.48 -29.10
N LEU A 25 -9.27 -15.63 -29.60
CA LEU A 25 -8.93 -16.16 -30.93
C LEU A 25 -9.28 -15.21 -32.09
N THR A 26 -10.16 -14.23 -31.86
CA THR A 26 -10.58 -13.25 -32.87
C THR A 26 -9.50 -12.21 -33.22
N VAL A 27 -8.44 -12.08 -32.41
CA VAL A 27 -7.31 -11.18 -32.66
C VAL A 27 -6.19 -11.88 -33.46
N LEU A 28 -6.41 -13.14 -33.88
CA LEU A 28 -5.43 -13.92 -34.62
C LEU A 28 -5.38 -13.54 -36.10
N THR A 29 -4.70 -12.45 -36.40
CA THR A 29 -4.05 -12.26 -37.70
C THR A 29 -2.54 -12.21 -37.50
N GLN A 30 -1.84 -13.11 -38.19
CA GLN A 30 -0.39 -13.19 -38.37
C GLN A 30 0.47 -13.67 -37.17
N GLY A 31 0.58 -15.00 -37.06
CA GLY A 31 1.85 -15.74 -37.20
C GLY A 31 2.97 -15.63 -36.15
N GLN A 32 3.13 -14.54 -35.40
CA GLN A 32 4.30 -14.37 -34.51
C GLN A 32 4.01 -13.71 -33.15
N ALA A 33 2.80 -13.16 -32.92
CA ALA A 33 2.46 -12.42 -31.70
C ALA A 33 1.65 -13.22 -30.66
N PHE A 34 1.46 -14.54 -30.85
CA PHE A 34 0.62 -15.36 -29.97
C PHE A 34 1.31 -15.66 -28.63
N LEU A 35 2.57 -16.11 -28.67
CA LEU A 35 3.31 -16.51 -27.48
C LEU A 35 3.67 -15.31 -26.58
N SER A 36 3.89 -14.14 -27.15
CA SER A 36 4.21 -12.91 -26.38
C SER A 36 3.02 -12.32 -25.62
N ARG A 37 1.80 -12.80 -25.88
CA ARG A 37 0.57 -12.31 -25.23
C ARG A 37 0.00 -13.29 -24.20
N VAL A 38 0.65 -14.43 -23.99
CA VAL A 38 0.32 -15.36 -22.90
C VAL A 38 0.90 -14.79 -21.62
N ARG A 39 0.04 -14.37 -20.68
CA ARG A 39 0.46 -13.86 -19.36
C ARG A 39 -0.16 -14.67 -18.22
N GLN A 40 0.43 -14.57 -17.04
CA GLN A 40 -0.16 -15.14 -15.82
C GLN A 40 -1.49 -14.43 -15.52
N ILE A 41 -2.41 -15.14 -14.87
CA ILE A 41 -3.61 -14.52 -14.30
C ILE A 41 -3.19 -13.51 -13.24
N ASP A 42 -3.64 -12.26 -13.39
CA ASP A 42 -3.48 -11.21 -12.40
C ASP A 42 -4.75 -11.08 -11.54
N LEU A 43 -4.63 -10.48 -10.35
CA LEU A 43 -5.74 -10.32 -9.41
C LEU A 43 -6.93 -9.60 -10.05
N GLU A 44 -6.66 -8.65 -10.95
CA GLU A 44 -7.64 -7.85 -11.69
C GLU A 44 -8.55 -8.72 -12.57
N ASP A 45 -8.00 -9.74 -13.25
CA ASP A 45 -8.76 -10.68 -14.08
C ASP A 45 -9.75 -11.49 -13.23
N LEU A 46 -9.37 -11.76 -11.99
CA LEU A 46 -10.20 -12.46 -11.04
C LEU A 46 -11.24 -11.52 -10.42
N LEU A 47 -10.96 -10.24 -10.25
CA LEU A 47 -11.89 -9.32 -9.59
C LEU A 47 -13.03 -8.86 -10.50
N GLY A 48 -12.83 -8.84 -11.83
CA GLY A 48 -13.89 -8.60 -12.82
C GLY A 48 -14.52 -7.19 -12.74
N ARG A 49 -13.85 -6.25 -12.07
CA ARG A 49 -14.24 -4.84 -12.02
C ARG A 49 -13.39 -4.05 -13.00
N GLU A 50 -14.00 -3.08 -13.67
CA GLU A 50 -13.20 -2.05 -14.34
C GLU A 50 -12.37 -1.30 -13.28
N PRO A 51 -11.06 -1.10 -13.51
CA PRO A 51 -10.25 -0.29 -12.63
C PRO A 51 -10.89 1.09 -12.49
N VAL A 52 -11.05 1.55 -11.26
CA VAL A 52 -11.53 2.91 -11.00
C VAL A 52 -10.55 3.88 -11.66
N LYS A 53 -11.05 4.75 -12.53
CA LYS A 53 -10.25 5.85 -13.09
C LYS A 53 -9.94 6.82 -11.96
N ILE A 54 -8.69 6.80 -11.51
CA ILE A 54 -8.17 7.76 -10.52
C ILE A 54 -7.99 9.10 -11.23
N ASP A 55 -8.41 10.19 -10.59
CA ASP A 55 -8.14 11.56 -11.06
C ASP A 55 -6.66 11.89 -10.88
N MET A 56 -5.85 11.44 -11.85
CA MET A 56 -4.39 11.53 -11.81
C MET A 56 -3.88 12.97 -11.64
N PRO A 57 -4.42 14.00 -12.33
CA PRO A 57 -4.01 15.39 -12.12
C PRO A 57 -4.17 15.87 -10.68
N HIS A 58 -5.28 15.50 -10.01
CA HIS A 58 -5.52 15.91 -8.64
C HIS A 58 -4.55 15.23 -7.66
N VAL A 59 -4.29 13.94 -7.87
CA VAL A 59 -3.33 13.17 -7.05
C VAL A 59 -1.91 13.70 -7.24
N GLU A 60 -1.52 14.04 -8.48
CA GLU A 60 -0.22 14.65 -8.76
C GLU A 60 -0.06 15.99 -8.04
N ALA A 61 -1.05 16.88 -8.10
CA ALA A 61 -1.02 18.16 -7.39
C ALA A 61 -0.90 18.02 -5.86
N LEU A 62 -1.42 16.92 -5.31
CA LEU A 62 -1.38 16.62 -3.87
C LEU A 62 -0.01 16.08 -3.41
N LEU A 63 0.71 15.37 -4.29
CA LEU A 63 1.91 14.61 -3.92
C LEU A 63 3.21 15.19 -4.48
N HIS A 64 3.18 15.76 -5.68
CA HIS A 64 4.38 16.25 -6.37
C HIS A 64 5.08 17.36 -5.57
N GLY A 65 6.38 17.20 -5.35
CA GLY A 65 7.18 18.17 -4.60
C GLY A 65 6.73 18.38 -3.14
N ARG A 66 5.88 17.50 -2.59
CA ARG A 66 5.42 17.56 -1.20
C ARG A 66 6.16 16.54 -0.33
N VAL A 67 6.21 16.81 0.98
CA VAL A 67 6.60 15.79 1.96
C VAL A 67 5.39 14.94 2.29
N VAL A 68 5.51 13.63 2.12
CA VAL A 68 4.45 12.65 2.33
C VAL A 68 4.88 11.68 3.42
N MET A 69 4.02 11.42 4.40
CA MET A 69 4.29 10.42 5.45
C MET A 69 3.34 9.25 5.32
N VAL A 70 3.86 8.02 5.44
CA VAL A 70 3.07 6.78 5.44
C VAL A 70 3.39 6.02 6.72
N THR A 71 2.39 5.80 7.58
CA THR A 71 2.55 4.88 8.73
C THR A 71 2.11 3.48 8.35
N GLY A 72 2.74 2.44 8.91
CA GLY A 72 2.50 1.07 8.47
C GLY A 72 3.11 0.82 7.09
N ALA A 73 4.17 1.55 6.76
CA ALA A 73 4.80 1.57 5.44
C ALA A 73 5.33 0.20 5.01
N GLY A 74 5.83 -0.63 5.94
CA GLY A 74 6.28 -2.00 5.63
C GLY A 74 5.12 -2.99 5.43
N GLY A 75 3.89 -2.61 5.79
CA GLY A 75 2.71 -3.45 5.57
C GLY A 75 2.33 -3.59 4.10
N SER A 76 1.46 -4.55 3.77
CA SER A 76 1.07 -4.81 2.37
C SER A 76 0.45 -3.61 1.66
N ILE A 77 -0.37 -2.82 2.36
CA ILE A 77 -0.98 -1.60 1.80
C ILE A 77 -0.01 -0.42 1.86
N GLY A 78 0.68 -0.23 2.99
CA GLY A 78 1.64 0.86 3.14
C GLY A 78 2.76 0.80 2.12
N SER A 79 3.29 -0.39 1.83
CA SER A 79 4.38 -0.57 0.85
C SER A 79 3.92 -0.22 -0.55
N GLU A 80 2.69 -0.60 -0.92
CA GLU A 80 2.11 -0.23 -2.20
C GLU A 80 1.81 1.28 -2.30
N LEU A 81 1.32 1.89 -1.22
CA LEU A 81 1.18 3.35 -1.15
C LEU A 81 2.54 4.04 -1.37
N CYS A 82 3.60 3.61 -0.68
CA CYS A 82 4.94 4.15 -0.86
C CYS A 82 5.40 4.08 -2.33
N ARG A 83 5.22 2.93 -2.99
CA ARG A 83 5.56 2.75 -4.42
C ARG A 83 4.76 3.67 -5.33
N GLN A 84 3.47 3.86 -5.06
CA GLN A 84 2.60 4.71 -5.88
C GLN A 84 2.91 6.19 -5.68
N ILE A 85 3.11 6.61 -4.43
CA ILE A 85 3.46 7.98 -4.06
C ILE A 85 4.76 8.40 -4.76
N LEU A 86 5.79 7.55 -4.76
CA LEU A 86 7.07 7.86 -5.39
C LEU A 86 6.99 8.09 -6.90
N ARG A 87 5.98 7.55 -7.60
CA ARG A 87 5.79 7.81 -9.04
C ARG A 87 5.39 9.26 -9.34
N PHE A 88 4.91 10.00 -8.34
CA PHE A 88 4.55 11.41 -8.47
C PHE A 88 5.69 12.36 -8.08
N SER A 89 6.89 11.83 -7.80
CA SER A 89 8.08 12.61 -7.42
C SER A 89 7.81 13.56 -6.24
N PRO A 90 7.46 13.04 -5.05
CA PRO A 90 7.38 13.86 -3.85
C PRO A 90 8.76 14.45 -3.52
N ALA A 91 8.78 15.55 -2.76
CA ALA A 91 10.05 16.08 -2.25
C ALA A 91 10.72 15.09 -1.29
N GLN A 92 9.91 14.37 -0.50
CA GLN A 92 10.39 13.36 0.44
C GLN A 92 9.24 12.41 0.84
N LEU A 93 9.56 11.13 0.98
CA LEU A 93 8.68 10.12 1.56
C LEU A 93 9.19 9.71 2.95
N VAL A 94 8.41 9.96 4.00
CA VAL A 94 8.68 9.48 5.36
C VAL A 94 7.95 8.14 5.57
N ALA A 95 8.69 7.04 5.54
CA ALA A 95 8.17 5.70 5.76
C ALA A 95 8.28 5.34 7.24
N TYR A 96 7.15 5.23 7.94
CA TYR A 96 7.08 4.98 9.39
C TYR A 96 6.49 3.59 9.66
N ASP A 97 7.24 2.70 10.33
CA ASP A 97 6.74 1.36 10.68
C ASP A 97 7.40 0.83 11.94
N LEU A 98 6.70 -0.08 12.63
CA LEU A 98 7.23 -0.78 13.81
C LEU A 98 8.14 -1.94 13.41
N SER A 99 7.88 -2.57 12.26
CA SER A 99 8.63 -3.73 11.81
C SER A 99 9.92 -3.29 11.11
N GLU A 100 11.05 -3.48 11.80
CA GLU A 100 12.38 -3.24 11.25
C GLU A 100 12.62 -4.08 9.98
N TYR A 101 12.31 -5.38 10.01
CA TYR A 101 12.46 -6.25 8.84
C TYR A 101 11.61 -5.81 7.64
N ALA A 102 10.34 -5.46 7.85
CA ALA A 102 9.49 -5.02 6.74
C ALA A 102 9.94 -3.66 6.18
N MET A 103 10.43 -2.77 7.04
CA MET A 103 11.04 -1.52 6.61
C MET A 103 12.32 -1.76 5.81
N TYR A 104 13.21 -2.64 6.27
CA TYR A 104 14.45 -2.99 5.58
C TYR A 104 14.17 -3.43 4.14
N LEU A 105 13.28 -4.41 3.96
CA LEU A 105 12.91 -4.92 2.63
C LEU A 105 12.31 -3.83 1.74
N LEU A 106 11.43 -3.00 2.31
CA LEU A 106 10.82 -1.89 1.57
C LEU A 106 11.89 -0.89 1.12
N ILE A 107 12.80 -0.53 2.02
CA ILE A 107 13.81 0.49 1.74
C ILE A 107 14.81 0.02 0.71
N GLU A 108 15.26 -1.25 0.73
CA GLU A 108 16.06 -1.81 -0.35
C GLU A 108 15.32 -1.72 -1.69
N GLU A 109 14.07 -2.18 -1.74
CA GLU A 109 13.27 -2.16 -2.96
C GLU A 109 13.07 -0.73 -3.51
N LEU A 110 12.77 0.24 -2.65
CA LEU A 110 12.50 1.61 -3.08
C LEU A 110 13.78 2.33 -3.53
N HIS A 111 14.93 2.07 -2.89
CA HIS A 111 16.21 2.66 -3.33
C HIS A 111 16.64 2.13 -4.69
N GLU A 112 16.43 0.85 -4.98
CA GLU A 112 16.73 0.28 -6.31
C GLU A 112 15.85 0.88 -7.41
N ARG A 113 14.57 1.12 -7.11
CA ARG A 113 13.58 1.59 -8.09
C ARG A 113 13.54 3.10 -8.28
N PHE A 114 13.87 3.86 -7.23
CA PHE A 114 13.77 5.31 -7.20
C PHE A 114 15.03 5.94 -6.58
N PRO A 115 16.22 5.74 -7.19
CA PRO A 115 17.51 6.09 -6.58
C PRO A 115 17.68 7.59 -6.29
N ASP A 116 16.98 8.45 -7.04
CA ASP A 116 17.10 9.91 -6.93
C ASP A 116 16.10 10.53 -5.94
N LEU A 117 15.15 9.75 -5.40
CA LEU A 117 14.12 10.26 -4.50
C LEU A 117 14.47 10.03 -3.02
N SER A 118 14.17 11.02 -2.19
CA SER A 118 14.44 10.96 -0.75
C SER A 118 13.40 10.09 -0.02
N VAL A 119 13.82 8.93 0.47
CA VAL A 119 13.01 8.06 1.34
C VAL A 119 13.64 8.01 2.73
N ILE A 120 12.88 8.41 3.75
CA ILE A 120 13.33 8.45 5.14
C ILE A 120 12.64 7.35 5.94
N PRO A 121 13.35 6.27 6.31
CA PRO A 121 12.80 5.27 7.20
C PRO A 121 12.78 5.76 8.65
N VAL A 122 11.65 5.55 9.33
CA VAL A 122 11.48 5.79 10.76
C VAL A 122 10.94 4.51 11.39
N ILE A 123 11.77 3.88 12.23
CA ILE A 123 11.34 2.72 13.02
C ILE A 123 10.63 3.23 14.27
N GLY A 124 9.34 2.94 14.39
CA GLY A 124 8.52 3.47 15.45
C GLY A 124 7.13 2.86 15.55
N ASP A 125 6.59 2.86 16.76
CA ASP A 125 5.20 2.47 17.00
C ASP A 125 4.29 3.67 16.72
N ALA A 126 3.17 3.49 16.01
CA ALA A 126 2.14 4.54 15.84
C ALA A 126 1.51 4.97 17.18
N LYS A 127 1.75 4.19 18.24
CA LYS A 127 1.38 4.53 19.61
C LYS A 127 2.43 5.43 20.28
N ASP A 128 3.63 5.62 19.75
CA ASP A 128 4.61 6.51 20.37
C ASP A 128 4.33 7.98 19.99
N SER A 129 3.66 8.72 20.88
CA SER A 129 3.31 10.12 20.63
C SER A 129 4.53 11.04 20.58
N LEU A 130 5.59 10.74 21.33
CA LEU A 130 6.81 11.55 21.35
C LEU A 130 7.55 11.42 20.01
N LEU A 131 7.71 10.19 19.52
CA LEU A 131 8.37 9.95 18.25
C LEU A 131 7.55 10.48 17.06
N LEU A 132 6.22 10.34 17.11
CA LEU A 132 5.32 10.97 16.13
C LEU A 132 5.52 12.49 16.10
N ASP A 133 5.58 13.14 17.26
CA ASP A 133 5.81 14.57 17.35
C ASP A 133 7.16 14.99 16.80
N GLN A 134 8.23 14.27 17.18
CA GLN A 134 9.57 14.56 16.67
C GLN A 134 9.64 14.39 15.15
N THR A 135 9.00 13.35 14.61
CA THR A 135 8.98 13.06 13.18
C THR A 135 8.19 14.12 12.42
N MET A 136 6.95 14.42 12.85
CA MET A 136 6.11 15.41 12.17
C MET A 136 6.66 16.83 12.32
N SER A 137 7.25 17.18 13.47
CA SER A 137 7.94 18.46 13.65
C SER A 137 9.18 18.59 12.77
N ARG A 138 9.94 17.51 12.60
CA ARG A 138 11.20 17.52 11.83
C ARG A 138 10.95 17.58 10.32
N PHE A 139 10.02 16.77 9.83
CA PHE A 139 9.82 16.60 8.38
C PHE A 139 8.63 17.39 7.84
N ALA A 140 7.74 17.88 8.70
CA ALA A 140 6.59 18.71 8.34
C ALA A 140 5.78 18.13 7.15
N PRO A 141 5.23 16.91 7.25
CA PRO A 141 4.51 16.29 6.15
C PRO A 141 3.27 17.11 5.75
N HIS A 142 3.08 17.30 4.46
CA HIS A 142 1.87 17.93 3.91
C HIS A 142 0.66 17.00 4.02
N ILE A 143 0.90 15.70 3.83
CA ILE A 143 -0.12 14.65 3.87
C ILE A 143 0.40 13.42 4.62
N VAL A 144 -0.48 12.82 5.44
CA VAL A 144 -0.24 11.57 6.15
C VAL A 144 -1.22 10.51 5.66
N PHE A 145 -0.69 9.37 5.21
CA PHE A 145 -1.44 8.15 4.96
C PHE A 145 -1.27 7.18 6.15
N HIS A 146 -2.35 6.91 6.87
CA HIS A 146 -2.35 6.02 8.02
C HIS A 146 -2.81 4.60 7.62
N ALA A 147 -1.85 3.68 7.46
CA ALA A 147 -2.07 2.27 7.13
C ALA A 147 -1.59 1.29 8.22
N ALA A 148 -1.19 1.79 9.40
CA ALA A 148 -0.74 0.95 10.52
C ALA A 148 -1.93 0.38 11.31
N ALA A 149 -2.29 -0.87 11.06
CA ALA A 149 -3.38 -1.54 11.78
C ALA A 149 -3.18 -3.07 11.84
N TYR A 150 -3.75 -3.70 12.87
CA TYR A 150 -3.98 -5.14 12.87
C TYR A 150 -5.27 -5.47 12.12
N LYS A 151 -5.18 -6.42 11.19
CA LYS A 151 -6.26 -6.74 10.23
C LYS A 151 -6.73 -8.20 10.24
N HIS A 152 -6.08 -9.07 11.00
CA HIS A 152 -6.36 -10.51 11.00
C HIS A 152 -7.42 -10.84 12.05
N VAL A 153 -8.69 -10.81 11.65
CA VAL A 153 -9.86 -11.01 12.53
C VAL A 153 -9.72 -12.24 13.44
N PRO A 154 -9.44 -13.47 12.94
CA PRO A 154 -9.35 -14.64 13.81
C PRO A 154 -8.24 -14.54 14.86
N LEU A 155 -7.16 -13.82 14.56
CA LEU A 155 -6.05 -13.63 15.50
C LEU A 155 -6.40 -12.59 16.57
N MET A 156 -7.26 -11.62 16.24
CA MET A 156 -7.56 -10.46 17.07
C MET A 156 -8.77 -10.68 17.99
N GLU A 157 -9.77 -11.47 17.59
CA GLU A 157 -11.06 -11.50 18.30
C GLU A 157 -11.02 -12.19 19.68
N GLU A 158 -10.30 -13.31 19.81
CA GLU A 158 -10.40 -14.10 21.05
C GLU A 158 -9.50 -13.56 22.18
N GLN A 159 -8.19 -13.55 21.94
CA GLN A 159 -7.19 -13.30 22.99
C GLN A 159 -6.57 -11.90 22.91
N ASN A 160 -6.69 -11.26 21.75
CA ASN A 160 -5.94 -10.05 21.40
C ASN A 160 -6.82 -8.83 21.12
N ALA A 161 -8.10 -8.87 21.53
CA ALA A 161 -9.04 -7.78 21.24
C ALA A 161 -8.56 -6.46 21.86
N TRP A 162 -8.00 -6.53 23.07
CA TRP A 162 -7.39 -5.37 23.74
C TRP A 162 -6.21 -4.80 22.94
N ALA A 163 -5.40 -5.65 22.29
CA ALA A 163 -4.26 -5.23 21.48
C ALA A 163 -4.73 -4.61 20.17
N ALA A 164 -5.80 -5.14 19.56
CA ALA A 164 -6.47 -4.55 18.40
C ALA A 164 -7.01 -3.15 18.72
N VAL A 165 -7.71 -2.97 19.85
CA VAL A 165 -8.20 -1.65 20.29
C VAL A 165 -7.03 -0.70 20.52
N ARG A 166 -5.99 -1.14 21.25
CA ARG A 166 -4.83 -0.29 21.55
C ARG A 166 -4.06 0.08 20.28
N ASN A 167 -3.92 -0.83 19.32
CA ASN A 167 -3.19 -0.55 18.08
C ASN A 167 -4.00 0.29 17.12
N ASN A 168 -5.23 -0.13 16.82
CA ASN A 168 -6.04 0.50 15.78
C ASN A 168 -6.72 1.76 16.30
N VAL A 169 -7.31 1.77 17.51
CA VAL A 169 -8.02 2.96 18.01
C VAL A 169 -7.04 3.97 18.60
N LEU A 170 -6.24 3.55 19.59
CA LEU A 170 -5.31 4.48 20.25
C LEU A 170 -4.16 4.89 19.33
N GLY A 171 -3.66 3.99 18.47
CA GLY A 171 -2.67 4.34 17.45
C GLY A 171 -3.22 5.41 16.49
N THR A 172 -4.38 5.17 15.87
CA THR A 172 -5.00 6.17 14.99
C THR A 172 -5.25 7.50 15.70
N LEU A 173 -5.76 7.48 16.94
CA LEU A 173 -5.96 8.70 17.72
C LEU A 173 -4.67 9.50 17.92
N ARG A 174 -3.55 8.81 18.19
CA ARG A 174 -2.24 9.44 18.41
C ARG A 174 -1.68 10.04 17.12
N VAL A 175 -1.73 9.32 16.01
CA VAL A 175 -1.29 9.83 14.71
C VAL A 175 -2.14 11.03 14.29
N ALA A 176 -3.47 10.94 14.41
CA ALA A 176 -4.37 12.04 14.07
C ALA A 176 -4.13 13.29 14.95
N ARG A 177 -3.93 13.12 16.27
CA ARG A 177 -3.61 14.23 17.18
C ARG A 177 -2.25 14.85 16.87
N ALA A 178 -1.25 14.06 16.51
CA ALA A 178 0.04 14.59 16.06
C ALA A 178 -0.12 15.38 14.76
N ALA A 179 -0.86 14.84 13.78
CA ALA A 179 -1.14 15.52 12.51
C ALA A 179 -1.82 16.89 12.71
N ILE A 180 -2.81 16.97 13.61
CA ILE A 180 -3.47 18.23 13.98
C ILE A 180 -2.48 19.22 14.62
N ARG A 181 -1.69 18.77 15.59
CA ARG A 181 -0.73 19.64 16.30
C ARG A 181 0.35 20.21 15.38
N HIS A 182 0.78 19.44 14.39
CA HIS A 182 1.78 19.83 13.40
C HIS A 182 1.18 20.36 12.09
N GLN A 183 -0.12 20.68 12.09
CA GLN A 183 -0.82 21.35 10.98
C GLN A 183 -0.70 20.62 9.63
N VAL A 184 -0.69 19.29 9.65
CA VAL A 184 -0.72 18.47 8.43
C VAL A 184 -2.01 18.80 7.66
N SER A 185 -1.87 19.13 6.37
CA SER A 185 -2.99 19.61 5.57
C SER A 185 -4.01 18.52 5.24
N HIS A 186 -3.54 17.28 5.04
CA HIS A 186 -4.38 16.15 4.67
C HIS A 186 -4.06 14.91 5.50
N PHE A 187 -5.10 14.24 5.99
CA PHE A 187 -4.98 12.98 6.72
C PHE A 187 -5.88 11.93 6.06
N VAL A 188 -5.27 10.85 5.56
CA VAL A 188 -5.98 9.76 4.90
C VAL A 188 -5.86 8.51 5.76
N LEU A 189 -6.98 8.05 6.29
CA LEU A 189 -7.07 6.79 7.04
C LEU A 189 -7.42 5.64 6.08
N ILE A 190 -6.60 4.59 6.05
CA ILE A 190 -6.95 3.37 5.34
C ILE A 190 -7.91 2.55 6.21
N SER A 191 -9.16 2.44 5.75
CA SER A 191 -10.20 1.64 6.41
C SER A 191 -10.46 0.32 5.67
N THR A 192 -11.19 -0.58 6.31
CA THR A 192 -11.63 -1.87 5.76
C THR A 192 -13.09 -2.10 6.10
N ASP A 193 -13.77 -2.93 5.30
CA ASP A 193 -15.15 -3.39 5.49
C ASP A 193 -15.28 -4.61 6.41
N LYS A 194 -14.20 -5.01 7.07
CA LYS A 194 -14.14 -6.15 8.00
C LYS A 194 -14.43 -5.66 9.41
#